data_AF-A0A7Y9HLC6-F1
#
_entry.id   AF-A0A7Y9HLC6-F1
#
_cell.length_a   1.000
_cell.length_b   1.000
_cell.length_c   1.000
_cell.angle_alpha   90.00
_cell.angle_beta   90.00
_cell.angle_gamma   90.00
#
_symmetry.space_group_name_H-M   'P 1'
#
loop_
_entity.id
_entity.type
_entity.pdbx_description
1 polymer ?
#
loop_
_entity_poly.entity_id
_entity_poly.type
_entity_poly.pdbx_seq_one_letter_code
_entity_poly.pdbx_strand_id
1 'polypeptide(L)'
;MNHQKFVLSAIAASVALAYAAPAMASVTSPVIGTLLWSEEFNNSTLNTSLWNTYDGNGCQINLCGYGNQELEYYSPNNLAIVNVPFEPATRALAIQARSQTVGSNVFTSGKIDSFNKVQIQYGMIEIRLATPSLGTGLWPAAWMLGVSPQAWPRKGEIDIMEMGHKASSRAAAGSPAPAIDNFTGANVITWQQAACVPGNESCAASTAWQTKNWYAPAQSLANRFVIYRLYWTESQMRFTVVDNGLEYDMYNSPLPVNSTALQAPFYLLFNLAVGGNFTDAATPAQVTAPLPGTMYVDYVRVYQLDGKGSVKLGNQTPAEVGKFGVFTDNTVVNNKLQAGTTSDIFVWNNASTSAGTIPPYEGANALSWSFNQPGSWFGGSVQSRQVRDMSGFRNGNLKLKIKIPANVAFTVGIQDTYTNQNAVKFPANATTYGLVRNGEWGTATIPIADLAGPKIALQSMLDLFQIASDGAALPQAAFQMSVDDIIWDSGVPAPTPTPTPTPTPTPTPTPTPTPTPTPTPAAVQTSATMLKFSLASSSWADVHYTVNNGGQLNVRMTQSSGTNSYTASGLKSGDVVRYNFTYWDSAKNYAVDTAQQTFTMQ
;
A
#
# COMPACT_ATOMS: atom_id res chain seq x y z
N MET A 1 -44.48 -14.72 23.37
CA MET A 1 -44.40 -16.20 23.23
C MET A 1 -42.99 -16.56 22.82
N ASN A 2 -42.43 -17.56 23.50
CA ASN A 2 -41.05 -18.00 23.42
C ASN A 2 -40.66 -18.48 22.01
N HIS A 3 -39.50 -18.04 21.51
CA HIS A 3 -38.80 -18.75 20.45
C HIS A 3 -37.50 -19.32 20.99
N GLN A 4 -37.58 -20.62 21.29
CA GLN A 4 -36.47 -21.49 21.68
C GLN A 4 -35.47 -21.63 20.54
N LYS A 5 -34.18 -21.45 20.85
CA LYS A 5 -33.06 -21.87 20.00
C LYS A 5 -32.78 -23.35 20.28
N PHE A 6 -32.86 -24.21 19.26
CA PHE A 6 -32.33 -25.57 19.34
C PHE A 6 -30.82 -25.53 19.17
N VAL A 7 -30.10 -26.03 20.19
CA VAL A 7 -28.66 -26.31 20.14
C VAL A 7 -28.51 -27.80 19.86
N LEU A 8 -27.94 -28.17 18.72
CA LEU A 8 -27.45 -29.52 18.48
C LEU A 8 -26.01 -29.61 19.01
N SER A 9 -25.82 -30.44 20.04
CA SER A 9 -24.52 -30.82 20.58
C SER A 9 -23.95 -31.99 19.77
N ALA A 10 -22.90 -31.76 18.99
CA ALA A 10 -22.07 -32.82 18.45
C ALA A 10 -20.76 -32.86 19.24
N ILE A 11 -20.55 -33.93 20.02
CA ILE A 11 -19.28 -34.21 20.70
C ILE A 11 -18.38 -34.91 19.67
N ALA A 12 -17.43 -34.16 19.09
CA ALA A 12 -16.31 -34.72 18.36
C ALA A 12 -15.08 -34.71 19.27
N ALA A 13 -14.61 -35.90 19.66
CA ALA A 13 -13.33 -36.05 20.34
C ALA A 13 -12.20 -35.92 19.30
N SER A 14 -11.66 -34.72 19.15
CA SER A 14 -10.50 -34.44 18.30
C SER A 14 -9.21 -34.58 19.11
N VAL A 15 -8.33 -35.47 18.68
CA VAL A 15 -6.94 -35.53 19.12
C VAL A 15 -6.27 -34.21 18.71
N ALA A 16 -5.92 -33.38 19.68
CA ALA A 16 -5.21 -32.13 19.45
C ALA A 16 -3.74 -32.42 19.11
N LEU A 17 -3.43 -32.55 17.81
CA LEU A 17 -2.09 -32.19 17.36
C LEU A 17 -1.97 -30.67 17.51
N ALA A 18 -1.16 -30.22 18.47
CA ALA A 18 -0.75 -28.83 18.58
C ALA A 18 0.11 -28.48 17.36
N TYR A 19 -0.55 -28.11 16.25
CA TYR A 19 0.10 -27.26 15.27
C TYR A 19 0.42 -25.95 16.00
N ALA A 20 1.71 -25.67 16.21
CA ALA A 20 2.14 -24.35 16.57
C ALA A 20 1.61 -23.41 15.49
N ALA A 21 0.58 -22.62 15.83
CA ALA A 21 0.12 -21.56 14.96
C ALA A 21 1.36 -20.69 14.67
N PRO A 22 1.64 -20.31 13.41
CA PRO A 22 2.72 -19.38 13.13
C PRO A 22 2.50 -18.16 14.04
N ALA A 23 3.52 -17.81 14.82
CA ALA A 23 3.46 -16.63 15.69
C ALA A 23 3.04 -15.45 14.80
N MET A 24 1.92 -14.80 15.14
CA MET A 24 1.51 -13.62 14.39
C MET A 24 2.62 -12.59 14.50
N ALA A 25 2.95 -11.96 13.37
CA ALA A 25 3.92 -10.86 13.33
C ALA A 25 3.56 -9.82 14.39
N SER A 26 4.52 -9.46 15.23
CA SER A 26 4.33 -8.57 16.36
C SER A 26 4.84 -7.19 15.99
N VAL A 27 3.98 -6.17 16.05
CA VAL A 27 4.42 -4.78 15.85
C VAL A 27 5.14 -4.21 17.09
N THR A 28 5.04 -4.85 18.26
CA THR A 28 5.66 -4.37 19.52
C THR A 28 7.04 -4.95 19.77
N SER A 29 7.34 -6.15 19.26
CA SER A 29 8.66 -6.78 19.35
C SER A 29 8.99 -7.54 18.07
N PRO A 30 9.04 -6.84 16.92
CA PRO A 30 9.31 -7.48 15.63
C PRO A 30 10.77 -7.84 15.44
N VAL A 31 11.00 -8.85 14.60
CA VAL A 31 12.24 -9.03 13.86
C VAL A 31 12.19 -8.15 12.60
N ILE A 32 13.07 -7.15 12.53
CA ILE A 32 13.27 -6.37 11.30
C ILE A 32 14.11 -7.20 10.34
N GLY A 33 13.50 -7.58 9.23
CA GLY A 33 14.12 -8.42 8.22
C GLY A 33 14.84 -7.62 7.15
N THR A 34 14.89 -8.18 5.94
CA THR A 34 15.63 -7.58 4.81
C THR A 34 15.04 -6.24 4.38
N LEU A 35 15.90 -5.34 3.91
CA LEU A 35 15.48 -4.14 3.16
C LEU A 35 14.81 -4.59 1.85
N LEU A 36 13.55 -4.19 1.66
CA LEU A 36 12.75 -4.49 0.47
C LEU A 36 12.93 -3.42 -0.61
N TRP A 37 13.01 -2.15 -0.20
CA TRP A 37 13.14 -1.00 -1.09
C TRP A 37 13.60 0.22 -0.31
N SER A 38 14.33 1.13 -0.95
CA SER A 38 14.60 2.47 -0.42
C SER A 38 14.74 3.53 -1.50
N GLU A 39 14.55 4.78 -1.09
CA GLU A 39 15.00 5.98 -1.79
C GLU A 39 15.84 6.80 -0.81
N GLU A 40 17.10 7.04 -1.18
CA GLU A 40 18.11 7.71 -0.36
C GLU A 40 18.34 9.16 -0.81
N PHE A 41 17.64 9.63 -1.85
CA PHE A 41 17.71 10.99 -2.37
C PHE A 41 19.15 11.51 -2.61
N ASN A 42 20.06 10.61 -3.02
CA ASN A 42 21.46 10.93 -3.27
C ASN A 42 21.76 11.30 -4.73
N ASN A 43 20.80 11.16 -5.64
CA ASN A 43 20.95 11.51 -7.05
C ASN A 43 21.04 13.02 -7.27
N SER A 44 21.52 13.49 -8.42
CA SER A 44 21.55 14.93 -8.74
C SER A 44 20.16 15.56 -8.83
N THR A 45 19.15 14.77 -9.17
CA THR A 45 17.76 15.20 -9.39
C THR A 45 16.79 14.17 -8.83
N LEU A 46 15.54 14.59 -8.61
CA LEU A 46 14.46 13.69 -8.20
C LEU A 46 14.26 12.57 -9.23
N ASN A 47 14.17 11.32 -8.79
CA ASN A 47 13.93 10.19 -9.66
C ASN A 47 12.46 10.13 -10.11
N THR A 48 12.18 10.63 -11.31
CA THR A 48 10.82 10.66 -11.86
C THR A 48 10.27 9.29 -12.25
N SER A 49 11.07 8.22 -12.24
CA SER A 49 10.55 6.85 -12.36
C SER A 49 9.89 6.36 -11.07
N LEU A 50 10.21 6.99 -9.92
CA LEU A 50 9.69 6.64 -8.60
C LEU A 50 8.67 7.67 -8.09
N TRP A 51 8.83 8.94 -8.47
CA TRP A 51 8.05 10.06 -7.93
C TRP A 51 7.29 10.84 -9.00
N ASN A 52 6.03 11.16 -8.73
CA ASN A 52 5.25 12.17 -9.44
C ASN A 52 5.42 13.51 -8.73
N THR A 53 5.38 14.60 -9.50
CA THR A 53 5.41 15.97 -8.96
C THR A 53 4.10 16.67 -9.28
N TYR A 54 3.62 17.49 -8.36
CA TYR A 54 2.36 18.22 -8.51
C TYR A 54 2.58 19.67 -8.94
N ASP A 55 1.69 20.13 -9.82
CA ASP A 55 1.63 21.51 -10.31
C ASP A 55 0.17 21.98 -10.24
N GLY A 56 -0.18 22.77 -9.22
CA GLY A 56 -1.55 23.20 -8.96
C GLY A 56 -1.95 23.27 -7.49
N ASN A 57 -3.10 23.88 -7.26
CA ASN A 57 -3.74 24.07 -5.94
C ASN A 57 -4.94 23.11 -5.71
N GLY A 58 -5.08 22.09 -6.55
CA GLY A 58 -6.12 21.07 -6.47
C GLY A 58 -7.39 21.39 -7.27
N CYS A 59 -7.60 22.63 -7.72
CA CYS A 59 -8.76 22.98 -8.55
C CYS A 59 -8.81 22.22 -9.89
N GLN A 60 -7.64 21.87 -10.44
CA GLN A 60 -7.51 21.10 -11.69
C GLN A 60 -8.07 19.67 -11.60
N ILE A 61 -8.30 19.16 -10.39
CA ILE A 61 -8.94 17.87 -10.11
C ILE A 61 -10.26 18.05 -9.33
N ASN A 62 -10.88 19.24 -9.40
CA ASN A 62 -12.10 19.59 -8.69
C ASN A 62 -12.00 19.44 -7.15
N LEU A 63 -10.80 19.66 -6.60
CA LEU A 63 -10.49 19.57 -5.18
C LEU A 63 -9.65 20.79 -4.77
N CYS A 64 -10.17 22.01 -5.00
CA CYS A 64 -9.50 23.26 -4.67
C CYS A 64 -9.04 23.29 -3.19
N GLY A 65 -7.82 23.77 -2.94
CA GLY A 65 -7.18 23.74 -1.62
C GLY A 65 -6.98 22.31 -1.09
N TYR A 66 -6.87 21.34 -2.00
CA TYR A 66 -6.75 19.89 -1.77
C TYR A 66 -7.74 19.31 -0.75
N GLY A 67 -8.91 19.92 -0.61
CA GLY A 67 -9.96 19.50 0.33
C GLY A 67 -9.79 20.03 1.76
N ASN A 68 -8.65 20.68 2.04
CA ASN A 68 -8.30 21.19 3.37
C ASN A 68 -8.21 22.72 3.43
N GLN A 69 -8.62 23.42 2.38
CA GLN A 69 -8.47 24.88 2.25
C GLN A 69 -6.99 25.33 2.31
N GLU A 70 -6.09 24.48 1.80
CA GLU A 70 -4.67 24.79 1.63
C GLU A 70 -4.46 26.07 0.79
N LEU A 71 -3.48 26.89 1.16
CA LEU A 71 -3.26 28.24 0.59
C LEU A 71 -2.15 28.28 -0.47
N GLU A 72 -1.33 27.25 -0.56
CA GLU A 72 -0.24 27.17 -1.52
C GLU A 72 -0.68 26.72 -2.92
N TYR A 73 0.16 27.06 -3.89
CA TYR A 73 0.20 26.40 -5.19
C TYR A 73 1.39 25.42 -5.18
N TYR A 74 1.15 24.11 -5.26
CA TYR A 74 2.26 23.17 -5.41
C TYR A 74 2.90 23.34 -6.79
N SER A 75 4.23 23.31 -6.85
CA SER A 75 4.99 23.38 -8.10
C SER A 75 6.24 22.50 -8.06
N PRO A 76 6.64 21.86 -9.18
CA PRO A 76 7.90 21.13 -9.26
C PRO A 76 9.14 22.01 -8.99
N ASN A 77 9.04 23.33 -9.19
CA ASN A 77 10.11 24.30 -8.94
C ASN A 77 10.42 24.50 -7.44
N ASN A 78 9.60 23.94 -6.57
CA ASN A 78 9.79 23.94 -5.12
C ASN A 78 10.43 22.65 -4.60
N LEU A 79 10.84 21.76 -5.51
CA LEU A 79 11.48 20.48 -5.22
C LEU A 79 12.92 20.48 -5.74
N ALA A 80 13.86 20.02 -4.93
CA ALA A 80 15.26 19.84 -5.36
C ALA A 80 15.95 18.76 -4.52
N ILE A 81 16.96 18.09 -5.09
CA ILE A 81 17.89 17.30 -4.29
C ILE A 81 19.10 18.15 -3.95
N VAL A 82 19.32 18.43 -2.66
CA VAL A 82 20.33 19.41 -2.20
C VAL A 82 21.19 18.85 -1.08
N ASN A 83 22.36 19.45 -0.87
CA ASN A 83 23.10 19.26 0.37
C ASN A 83 22.35 19.93 1.53
N VAL A 84 22.22 19.23 2.65
CA VAL A 84 21.52 19.76 3.82
C VAL A 84 22.40 20.79 4.53
N PRO A 85 21.91 22.01 4.81
CA PRO A 85 22.75 23.10 5.31
C PRO A 85 23.24 22.91 6.76
N PHE A 86 22.53 22.13 7.56
CA PHE A 86 22.85 21.87 8.97
C PHE A 86 23.40 20.47 9.24
N GLU A 87 23.54 19.62 8.22
CA GLU A 87 24.10 18.27 8.35
C GLU A 87 25.05 17.96 7.18
N PRO A 88 26.36 18.24 7.34
CA PRO A 88 27.36 18.01 6.29
C PRO A 88 27.34 16.57 5.77
N ALA A 89 27.66 16.40 4.49
CA ALA A 89 27.64 15.12 3.76
C ALA A 89 26.27 14.45 3.61
N THR A 90 25.19 15.07 4.08
CA THR A 90 23.82 14.60 3.84
C THR A 90 23.23 15.30 2.63
N ARG A 91 22.65 14.50 1.72
CA ARG A 91 21.81 14.99 0.62
C ARG A 91 20.39 14.55 0.86
N ALA A 92 19.44 15.42 0.52
CA ALA A 92 18.04 15.17 0.79
C ALA A 92 17.16 15.78 -0.31
N LEU A 93 15.96 15.24 -0.43
CA LEU A 93 14.86 15.96 -1.08
C LEU A 93 14.49 17.18 -0.23
N ALA A 94 14.69 18.37 -0.78
CA ALA A 94 14.17 19.62 -0.24
C ALA A 94 12.80 19.91 -0.85
N ILE A 95 11.81 20.09 0.01
CA ILE A 95 10.46 20.58 -0.30
C ILE A 95 10.33 21.96 0.33
N GLN A 96 10.32 23.01 -0.49
CA GLN A 96 10.42 24.39 0.00
C GLN A 96 9.12 25.17 -0.21
N ALA A 97 8.53 25.64 0.89
CA ALA A 97 7.47 26.63 0.87
C ALA A 97 8.05 28.04 0.71
N ARG A 98 7.42 28.90 -0.09
CA ARG A 98 7.86 30.28 -0.38
C ARG A 98 6.69 31.24 -0.36
N SER A 99 6.93 32.50 0.03
CA SER A 99 6.05 33.62 -0.30
C SER A 99 6.27 34.01 -1.76
N GLN A 100 5.48 33.42 -2.64
CA GLN A 100 5.57 33.61 -4.08
C GLN A 100 4.16 33.51 -4.67
N THR A 101 3.76 34.54 -5.42
CA THR A 101 2.43 34.59 -6.04
C THR A 101 2.40 33.80 -7.35
N VAL A 102 1.45 32.88 -7.47
CA VAL A 102 1.10 32.18 -8.71
C VAL A 102 -0.41 32.17 -8.84
N GLY A 103 -0.95 32.88 -9.84
CA GLY A 103 -2.39 33.11 -9.94
C GLY A 103 -2.92 33.86 -8.72
N SER A 104 -3.93 33.28 -8.05
CA SER A 104 -4.51 33.83 -6.80
C SER A 104 -3.84 33.33 -5.53
N ASN A 105 -2.97 32.31 -5.60
CA ASN A 105 -2.23 31.80 -4.46
C ASN A 105 -1.00 32.68 -4.21
N VAL A 106 -0.77 33.10 -2.96
CA VAL A 106 0.36 33.94 -2.56
C VAL A 106 1.53 33.15 -1.96
N PHE A 107 1.38 31.83 -1.88
CA PHE A 107 2.44 30.90 -1.50
C PHE A 107 2.63 29.83 -2.57
N THR A 108 3.86 29.35 -2.71
CA THR A 108 4.18 28.12 -3.45
C THR A 108 4.81 27.09 -2.54
N SER A 109 4.66 25.81 -2.84
CA SER A 109 5.36 24.73 -2.13
C SER A 109 5.55 23.50 -3.02
N GLY A 110 6.04 22.40 -2.48
CA GLY A 110 6.23 21.14 -3.20
C GLY A 110 5.37 20.00 -2.63
N LYS A 111 4.97 19.09 -3.52
CA LYS A 111 4.29 17.83 -3.22
C LYS A 111 4.74 16.76 -4.21
N ILE A 112 5.06 15.58 -3.69
CA ILE A 112 5.35 14.39 -4.48
C ILE A 112 4.60 13.17 -3.98
N ASP A 113 4.36 12.22 -4.88
CA ASP A 113 3.87 10.90 -4.52
C ASP A 113 4.50 9.77 -5.34
N SER A 114 4.30 8.52 -4.91
CA SER A 114 4.71 7.34 -5.65
C SER A 114 3.55 6.61 -6.34
N PHE A 115 2.42 7.29 -6.61
CA PHE A 115 1.25 6.68 -7.23
C PHE A 115 1.61 6.05 -8.58
N ASN A 116 1.13 4.82 -8.82
CA ASN A 116 1.46 3.99 -9.98
C ASN A 116 2.96 3.64 -10.16
N LYS A 117 3.83 3.93 -9.18
CA LYS A 117 5.29 3.76 -9.27
C LYS A 117 5.87 2.87 -8.19
N VAL A 118 5.56 3.15 -6.92
CA VAL A 118 6.00 2.34 -5.78
C VAL A 118 4.80 2.06 -4.90
N GLN A 119 4.50 0.78 -4.70
CA GLN A 119 3.38 0.30 -3.90
C GLN A 119 3.91 -0.58 -2.76
N ILE A 120 3.55 -0.26 -1.53
CA ILE A 120 4.03 -0.92 -0.32
C ILE A 120 2.85 -1.58 0.37
N GLN A 121 2.99 -2.84 0.76
CA GLN A 121 2.01 -3.54 1.58
C GLN A 121 2.72 -4.20 2.74
N TYR A 122 2.38 -3.77 3.96
CA TYR A 122 2.99 -4.22 5.22
C TYR A 122 4.50 -3.94 5.32
N GLY A 123 5.10 -4.37 6.43
CA GLY A 123 6.52 -4.21 6.72
C GLY A 123 6.79 -3.11 7.75
N MET A 124 8.06 -2.72 7.87
CA MET A 124 8.47 -1.53 8.62
C MET A 124 8.90 -0.46 7.62
N ILE A 125 8.20 0.68 7.63
CA ILE A 125 8.53 1.85 6.82
C ILE A 125 9.23 2.85 7.75
N GLU A 126 10.44 3.26 7.39
CA GLU A 126 11.25 4.23 8.11
C GLU A 126 11.50 5.45 7.23
N ILE A 127 11.20 6.64 7.75
CA ILE A 127 11.40 7.90 7.04
C ILE A 127 12.24 8.82 7.92
N ARG A 128 13.40 9.23 7.42
CA ARG A 128 14.25 10.24 8.09
C ARG A 128 14.01 11.59 7.43
N LEU A 129 13.49 12.54 8.20
CA LEU A 129 13.17 13.87 7.68
C LEU A 129 13.41 14.96 8.73
N ALA A 130 13.61 16.20 8.26
CA ALA A 130 13.67 17.40 9.07
C ALA A 130 12.61 18.40 8.60
N THR A 131 11.88 19.00 9.55
CA THR A 131 10.92 20.07 9.25
C THR A 131 11.57 21.44 9.46
N PRO A 132 11.09 22.51 8.81
CA PRO A 132 11.50 23.87 9.18
C PRO A 132 10.88 24.26 10.52
N SER A 133 11.25 25.43 11.06
CA SER A 133 10.40 26.05 12.09
C SER A 133 9.06 26.41 11.46
N LEU A 134 7.99 25.96 12.08
CA LEU A 134 6.69 25.90 11.42
C LEU A 134 5.96 27.23 11.48
N GLY A 135 6.15 27.99 12.57
CA GLY A 135 5.29 29.12 12.92
C GLY A 135 3.80 28.79 12.74
N THR A 136 2.95 29.80 12.61
CA THR A 136 1.56 29.53 12.19
C THR A 136 1.53 29.35 10.67
N GLY A 137 1.10 28.18 10.21
CA GLY A 137 0.72 27.94 8.82
C GLY A 137 1.51 26.86 8.09
N LEU A 138 2.76 26.52 8.45
CA LEU A 138 3.42 25.39 7.77
C LEU A 138 2.90 24.04 8.28
N TRP A 139 2.58 23.16 7.33
CA TRP A 139 2.06 21.81 7.58
C TRP A 139 2.86 20.77 6.75
N PRO A 140 4.01 20.30 7.26
CA PRO A 140 4.72 19.17 6.67
C PRO A 140 3.98 17.87 6.94
N ALA A 141 3.93 16.99 5.92
CA ALA A 141 3.33 15.68 6.01
C ALA A 141 4.16 14.61 5.29
N ALA A 142 4.27 13.44 5.93
CA ALA A 142 4.76 12.21 5.36
C ALA A 142 3.71 11.12 5.59
N TRP A 143 3.07 10.68 4.50
CA TRP A 143 1.81 9.96 4.57
C TRP A 143 1.67 9.01 3.37
N MET A 144 0.58 8.25 3.38
CA MET A 144 0.31 7.22 2.38
C MET A 144 -1.17 7.19 2.02
N LEU A 145 -1.46 6.83 0.78
CA LEU A 145 -2.83 6.54 0.32
C LEU A 145 -2.87 5.15 -0.32
N GLY A 146 -4.00 4.45 -0.17
CA GLY A 146 -4.14 3.12 -0.78
C GLY A 146 -4.14 3.18 -2.31
N VAL A 147 -3.70 2.12 -2.97
CA VAL A 147 -3.66 2.04 -4.45
C VAL A 147 -5.03 1.79 -5.08
N SER A 148 -6.05 1.55 -4.26
CA SER A 148 -7.42 1.34 -4.72
C SER A 148 -7.91 2.54 -5.56
N PRO A 149 -8.59 2.29 -6.70
CA PRO A 149 -9.24 3.33 -7.49
C PRO A 149 -10.50 3.91 -6.82
N GLN A 150 -10.97 3.32 -5.71
CA GLN A 150 -12.13 3.84 -5.00
C GLN A 150 -11.86 5.24 -4.43
N ALA A 151 -12.89 6.07 -4.40
CA ALA A 151 -12.78 7.40 -3.81
C ALA A 151 -12.36 7.33 -2.34
N TRP A 152 -11.60 8.32 -1.90
CA TRP A 152 -11.32 8.53 -0.49
C TRP A 152 -12.64 8.72 0.29
N PRO A 153 -12.79 8.16 1.52
CA PRO A 153 -11.78 7.46 2.33
C PRO A 153 -11.76 5.94 2.16
N ARG A 154 -12.44 5.39 1.13
CA ARG A 154 -12.51 3.91 0.92
C ARG A 154 -11.17 3.30 0.56
N LYS A 155 -10.32 4.04 -0.15
CA LYS A 155 -8.95 3.63 -0.45
C LYS A 155 -8.02 3.64 0.78
N GLY A 156 -8.41 4.27 1.88
CA GLY A 156 -7.60 4.39 3.09
C GLY A 156 -6.47 5.41 2.98
N GLU A 157 -6.10 5.96 4.13
CA GLU A 157 -5.03 6.94 4.33
C GLU A 157 -4.27 6.61 5.62
N ILE A 158 -2.96 6.72 5.56
CA ILE A 158 -2.06 6.49 6.69
C ILE A 158 -1.08 7.65 6.79
N ASP A 159 -1.28 8.49 7.79
CA ASP A 159 -0.43 9.64 8.09
C ASP A 159 0.64 9.19 9.08
N ILE A 160 1.85 8.96 8.59
CA ILE A 160 2.98 8.49 9.42
C ILE A 160 3.50 9.65 10.28
N MET A 161 3.51 10.86 9.71
CA MET A 161 3.92 12.08 10.38
C MET A 161 3.17 13.27 9.78
N GLU A 162 2.56 14.07 10.66
CA GLU A 162 2.11 15.42 10.38
C GLU A 162 2.57 16.39 11.49
N MET A 163 2.92 17.62 11.12
CA MET A 163 3.15 18.72 12.07
C MET A 163 2.47 20.00 11.59
N GLY A 164 2.39 21.03 12.44
CA GLY A 164 1.68 22.28 12.12
C GLY A 164 0.26 22.35 12.69
N HIS A 165 -0.10 21.35 13.51
CA HIS A 165 -1.39 21.25 14.17
C HIS A 165 -1.79 22.56 14.86
N LYS A 166 -3.04 22.98 14.63
CA LYS A 166 -3.68 24.09 15.35
C LYS A 166 -3.55 23.96 16.86
N ALA A 167 -3.51 25.09 17.57
CA ALA A 167 -3.33 25.15 19.02
C ALA A 167 -4.37 24.31 19.77
N SER A 168 -5.62 24.29 19.30
CA SER A 168 -6.70 23.49 19.90
C SER A 168 -6.44 21.98 19.83
N SER A 169 -5.82 21.48 18.76
CA SER A 169 -5.44 20.07 18.64
C SER A 169 -4.28 19.72 19.59
N ARG A 170 -3.28 20.60 19.70
CA ARG A 170 -2.12 20.37 20.59
C ARG A 170 -2.49 20.41 22.08
N ALA A 171 -3.55 21.12 22.45
CA ALA A 171 -4.02 21.18 23.84
C ALA A 171 -4.38 19.81 24.43
N ALA A 172 -4.72 18.82 23.59
CA ALA A 172 -4.96 17.45 24.04
C ALA A 172 -3.72 16.77 24.65
N ALA A 173 -2.51 17.26 24.35
CA ALA A 173 -1.26 16.73 24.88
C ALA A 173 -0.89 17.23 26.28
N GLY A 174 -1.64 18.17 26.85
CA GLY A 174 -1.45 18.66 28.21
C GLY A 174 -1.52 20.18 28.34
N SER A 175 -1.36 20.66 29.57
CA SER A 175 -1.33 22.07 29.92
C SER A 175 -0.01 22.43 30.62
N PRO A 176 0.79 23.38 30.10
CA PRO A 176 0.55 24.12 28.85
C PRO A 176 0.64 23.20 27.62
N ALA A 177 -0.09 23.55 26.57
CA ALA A 177 -0.03 22.82 25.30
C ALA A 177 1.41 22.88 24.73
N PRO A 178 1.92 21.80 24.11
CA PRO A 178 3.21 21.81 23.46
C PRO A 178 3.31 22.92 22.41
N ALA A 179 4.52 23.46 22.22
CA ALA A 179 4.80 24.38 21.14
C ALA A 179 4.62 23.70 19.77
N ILE A 180 4.40 24.49 18.71
CA ILE A 180 4.12 23.95 17.37
C ILE A 180 5.25 23.07 16.83
N ASP A 181 6.49 23.46 17.08
CA ASP A 181 7.68 22.71 16.66
C ASP A 181 7.98 21.51 17.59
N ASN A 182 7.22 21.35 18.68
CA ASN A 182 7.38 20.30 19.69
C ASN A 182 6.23 19.28 19.64
N PHE A 183 5.50 19.22 18.53
CA PHE A 183 4.34 18.33 18.40
C PHE A 183 4.28 17.73 17.00
N THR A 184 4.22 16.41 16.95
CA THR A 184 3.98 15.64 15.73
C THR A 184 2.88 14.62 15.97
N GLY A 185 2.00 14.47 15.01
CA GLY A 185 0.85 13.56 15.03
C GLY A 185 0.96 12.51 13.93
N ALA A 186 0.29 11.39 14.15
CA ALA A 186 0.06 10.34 13.17
C ALA A 186 -1.44 10.06 13.11
N ASN A 187 -1.94 9.52 12.01
CA ASN A 187 -3.36 9.25 11.87
C ASN A 187 -3.61 8.13 10.86
N VAL A 188 -4.77 7.50 10.97
CA VAL A 188 -5.27 6.52 10.02
C VAL A 188 -6.71 6.90 9.72
N ILE A 189 -7.03 7.05 8.44
CA ILE A 189 -8.37 7.40 7.96
C ILE A 189 -8.88 6.31 7.03
N THR A 190 -10.07 5.79 7.32
CA THR A 190 -10.73 4.79 6.49
C THR A 190 -12.22 5.06 6.40
N TRP A 191 -12.87 4.53 5.37
CA TRP A 191 -14.33 4.52 5.31
C TRP A 191 -14.89 3.53 6.34
N GLN A 192 -15.87 3.97 7.12
CA GLN A 192 -16.64 3.12 8.04
C GLN A 192 -18.12 3.48 7.97
N GLN A 193 -18.99 2.49 7.86
CA GLN A 193 -20.44 2.73 7.83
C GLN A 193 -20.92 3.49 9.07
N ALA A 194 -20.34 3.20 10.23
CA ALA A 194 -20.68 3.87 11.49
C ALA A 194 -20.29 5.36 11.51
N ALA A 195 -19.38 5.80 10.63
CA ALA A 195 -18.98 7.20 10.50
C ALA A 195 -19.85 7.98 9.52
N CYS A 196 -20.75 7.32 8.78
CA CYS A 196 -21.72 7.96 7.90
C CYS A 196 -22.83 8.65 8.72
N VAL A 197 -22.57 9.87 9.18
CA VAL A 197 -23.51 10.68 9.96
C VAL A 197 -23.66 12.07 9.33
N PRO A 198 -24.77 12.81 9.59
CA PRO A 198 -24.91 14.18 9.10
C PRO A 198 -23.71 15.06 9.47
N GLY A 199 -23.11 15.73 8.49
CA GLY A 199 -21.87 16.51 8.65
C GLY A 199 -20.57 15.71 8.44
N ASN A 200 -20.65 14.40 8.21
CA ASN A 200 -19.54 13.55 7.77
C ASN A 200 -19.99 12.64 6.61
N GLU A 201 -20.42 13.26 5.51
CA GLU A 201 -20.96 12.56 4.34
C GLU A 201 -19.92 11.68 3.63
N SER A 202 -18.62 11.95 3.84
CA SER A 202 -17.53 11.09 3.36
C SER A 202 -17.45 9.77 4.12
N CYS A 203 -18.09 9.68 5.30
CA CYS A 203 -17.97 8.58 6.24
C CYS A 203 -16.52 8.28 6.66
N ALA A 204 -15.67 9.31 6.72
CA ALA A 204 -14.29 9.17 7.16
C ALA A 204 -14.25 8.89 8.66
N ALA A 205 -13.69 7.75 9.03
CA ALA A 205 -13.34 7.42 10.41
C ALA A 205 -11.84 7.67 10.60
N SER A 206 -11.51 8.63 11.47
CA SER A 206 -10.14 9.02 11.79
C SER A 206 -9.80 8.61 13.22
N THR A 207 -8.61 8.02 13.39
CA THR A 207 -8.10 7.62 14.73
C THR A 207 -7.71 8.80 15.61
N ALA A 208 -7.46 9.97 15.03
CA ALA A 208 -7.09 11.19 15.74
C ALA A 208 -8.18 11.68 16.72
N TRP A 209 -9.44 11.26 16.53
CA TRP A 209 -10.56 11.63 17.39
C TRP A 209 -10.77 10.70 18.60
N GLN A 210 -10.04 9.58 18.67
CA GLN A 210 -10.36 8.50 19.63
C GLN A 210 -9.26 8.22 20.65
N THR A 211 -7.99 8.54 20.35
CA THR A 211 -6.83 8.13 21.16
C THR A 211 -5.69 9.14 21.09
N LYS A 212 -4.72 9.02 22.01
CA LYS A 212 -3.40 9.65 21.84
C LYS A 212 -2.78 9.17 20.53
N ASN A 213 -2.39 10.09 19.67
CA ASN A 213 -1.80 9.81 18.36
C ASN A 213 -0.61 10.73 18.05
N TRP A 214 0.13 11.15 19.08
CA TRP A 214 1.19 12.15 18.96
C TRP A 214 2.44 11.83 19.77
N TYR A 215 3.54 12.46 19.39
CA TYR A 215 4.76 12.61 20.17
C TYR A 215 5.00 14.10 20.45
N ALA A 216 5.29 14.44 21.71
CA ALA A 216 5.42 15.82 22.16
C ALA A 216 6.67 16.01 23.06
N PRO A 217 7.87 16.09 22.49
CA PRO A 217 9.11 16.25 23.24
C PRO A 217 9.29 17.65 23.83
N ALA A 218 10.15 17.78 24.83
CA ALA A 218 10.59 19.07 25.36
C ALA A 218 11.52 19.83 24.40
N GLN A 219 12.32 19.10 23.61
CA GLN A 219 13.18 19.67 22.58
C GLN A 219 12.40 19.84 21.28
N SER A 220 12.56 20.98 20.61
CA SER A 220 11.99 21.20 19.28
C SER A 220 12.42 20.12 18.29
N LEU A 221 11.49 19.68 17.45
CA LEU A 221 11.71 18.76 16.33
C LEU A 221 12.13 19.50 15.05
N ALA A 222 11.98 20.83 15.01
CA ALA A 222 12.33 21.64 13.85
C ALA A 222 13.84 21.76 13.64
N ASN A 223 14.24 21.94 12.37
CA ASN A 223 15.60 22.18 11.89
C ASN A 223 16.63 21.10 12.30
N ARG A 224 16.17 19.86 12.48
CA ARG A 224 17.02 18.69 12.68
C ARG A 224 16.33 17.44 12.14
N PHE A 225 17.10 16.42 11.83
CA PHE A 225 16.54 15.15 11.40
C PHE A 225 15.97 14.34 12.56
N VAL A 226 14.80 13.78 12.30
CA VAL A 226 14.07 12.85 13.16
C VAL A 226 13.61 11.69 12.29
N ILE A 227 13.54 10.49 12.87
CA ILE A 227 13.11 9.29 12.16
C ILE A 227 11.70 8.93 12.59
N TYR A 228 10.81 8.70 11.63
CA TYR A 228 9.42 8.29 11.83
C TYR A 228 9.26 6.88 11.29
N ARG A 229 8.66 5.99 12.08
CA ARG A 229 8.43 4.59 11.66
C ARG A 229 6.97 4.21 11.73
N LEU A 230 6.58 3.42 10.73
CA LEU A 230 5.34 2.67 10.70
C LEU A 230 5.68 1.17 10.65
N TYR A 231 5.26 0.43 11.67
CA TYR A 231 5.23 -1.02 11.68
C TYR A 231 3.82 -1.46 11.30
N TRP A 232 3.68 -2.22 10.21
CA TRP A 232 2.38 -2.54 9.64
C TRP A 232 2.30 -4.01 9.24
N THR A 233 1.26 -4.67 9.73
CA THR A 233 0.89 -6.07 9.41
C THR A 233 -0.56 -6.11 8.93
N GLU A 234 -1.07 -7.29 8.55
CA GLU A 234 -2.49 -7.43 8.18
C GLU A 234 -3.48 -7.20 9.34
N SER A 235 -2.99 -7.19 10.59
CA SER A 235 -3.82 -7.14 11.79
C SER A 235 -3.52 -5.96 12.73
N GLN A 236 -2.32 -5.39 12.69
CA GLN A 236 -1.91 -4.31 13.60
C GLN A 236 -0.97 -3.29 12.95
N MET A 237 -1.00 -2.07 13.48
CA MET A 237 -0.13 -0.97 13.13
C MET A 237 0.48 -0.33 14.39
N ARG A 238 1.74 0.10 14.32
CA ARG A 238 2.41 0.87 15.37
C ARG A 238 3.16 2.02 14.75
N PHE A 239 3.00 3.21 15.32
CA PHE A 239 3.62 4.45 14.87
C PHE A 239 4.59 4.94 15.93
N THR A 240 5.83 5.20 15.52
CA THR A 240 6.86 5.65 16.45
C THR A 240 7.68 6.79 15.88
N VAL A 241 8.30 7.53 16.80
CA VAL A 241 9.33 8.53 16.50
C VAL A 241 10.62 8.07 17.16
N VAL A 242 11.69 7.95 16.39
CA VAL A 242 13.05 7.77 16.91
C VAL A 242 13.69 9.15 17.02
N ASP A 243 13.85 9.60 18.25
CA ASP A 243 14.36 10.91 18.63
C ASP A 243 15.55 10.74 19.58
N ASN A 244 16.71 11.32 19.22
CA ASN A 244 17.97 11.18 19.97
C ASN A 244 18.34 9.70 20.27
N GLY A 245 18.08 8.80 19.32
CA GLY A 245 18.39 7.37 19.41
C GLY A 245 17.42 6.55 20.26
N LEU A 246 16.38 7.16 20.83
CA LEU A 246 15.32 6.49 21.57
C LEU A 246 14.04 6.46 20.75
N GLU A 247 13.31 5.35 20.82
CA GLU A 247 12.07 5.15 20.08
C GLU A 247 10.86 5.38 20.99
N TYR A 248 9.92 6.20 20.53
CA TYR A 248 8.74 6.62 21.28
C TYR A 248 7.46 6.30 20.52
N ASP A 249 6.50 5.68 21.20
CA ASP A 249 5.18 5.38 20.65
C ASP A 249 4.29 6.63 20.59
N MET A 250 3.71 6.89 19.41
CA MET A 250 2.74 7.97 19.22
C MET A 250 1.36 7.59 19.77
N TYR A 251 1.02 6.29 19.72
CA TYR A 251 -0.19 5.74 20.31
C TYR A 251 0.07 5.06 21.66
N ASN A 252 -0.96 4.95 22.51
CA ASN A 252 -0.83 4.22 23.79
C ASN A 252 -0.67 2.71 23.61
N SER A 253 -1.15 2.18 22.50
CA SER A 253 -1.04 0.78 22.10
C SER A 253 -1.06 0.71 20.57
N PRO A 254 -0.56 -0.40 19.98
CA PRO A 254 -0.77 -0.64 18.56
C PRO A 254 -2.24 -0.54 18.16
N LEU A 255 -2.48 0.01 16.97
CA LEU A 255 -3.81 0.11 16.38
C LEU A 255 -4.19 -1.22 15.71
N PRO A 256 -5.44 -1.68 15.84
CA PRO A 256 -5.93 -2.80 15.05
C PRO A 256 -6.17 -2.39 13.60
N VAL A 257 -5.85 -3.28 12.66
CA VAL A 257 -6.28 -3.15 11.26
C VAL A 257 -7.74 -3.60 11.16
N ASN A 258 -8.65 -2.63 11.13
CA ASN A 258 -10.10 -2.84 11.14
C ASN A 258 -10.78 -2.48 9.81
N SER A 259 -10.00 -2.35 8.74
CA SER A 259 -10.48 -2.05 7.40
C SER A 259 -9.68 -2.84 6.38
N THR A 260 -10.40 -3.43 5.42
CA THR A 260 -9.77 -4.09 4.26
C THR A 260 -8.93 -3.14 3.41
N ALA A 261 -9.19 -1.82 3.47
CA ALA A 261 -8.36 -0.83 2.79
C ALA A 261 -6.91 -0.90 3.29
N LEU A 262 -6.73 -1.01 4.60
CA LEU A 262 -5.43 -1.17 5.29
C LEU A 262 -4.83 -2.57 5.14
N GLN A 263 -5.49 -3.46 4.41
CA GLN A 263 -4.96 -4.76 4.03
C GLN A 263 -4.52 -4.79 2.56
N ALA A 264 -4.65 -3.68 1.83
CA ALA A 264 -4.20 -3.52 0.46
C ALA A 264 -2.91 -2.69 0.38
N PRO A 265 -2.20 -2.66 -0.77
CA PRO A 265 -1.02 -1.82 -0.95
C PRO A 265 -1.33 -0.31 -0.91
N PHE A 266 -0.33 0.48 -0.49
CA PHE A 266 -0.35 1.94 -0.40
C PHE A 266 0.83 2.56 -1.17
N TYR A 267 0.71 3.81 -1.59
CA TYR A 267 1.79 4.62 -2.15
C TYR A 267 2.14 5.78 -1.21
N LEU A 268 3.38 6.26 -1.27
CA LEU A 268 3.93 7.30 -0.40
C LEU A 268 3.59 8.70 -0.93
N LEU A 269 3.43 9.65 -0.02
CA LEU A 269 3.29 11.09 -0.29
C LEU A 269 4.16 11.90 0.67
N PHE A 270 4.81 12.93 0.13
CA PHE A 270 5.52 13.95 0.91
C PHE A 270 5.13 15.34 0.42
N ASN A 271 4.73 16.22 1.33
CA ASN A 271 4.43 17.62 1.01
C ASN A 271 4.67 18.55 2.20
N LEU A 272 4.77 19.83 1.89
CA LEU A 272 4.80 20.91 2.87
C LEU A 272 3.66 21.88 2.52
N ALA A 273 2.47 21.67 3.07
CA ALA A 273 1.33 22.56 2.88
C ALA A 273 1.52 23.91 3.61
N VAL A 274 0.76 24.93 3.20
CA VAL A 274 0.70 26.24 3.84
C VAL A 274 -0.76 26.59 4.15
N GLY A 275 -1.08 26.80 5.42
CA GLY A 275 -2.41 27.15 5.90
C GLY A 275 -3.37 25.96 5.91
N GLY A 276 -4.66 26.26 5.72
CA GLY A 276 -5.73 25.27 5.70
C GLY A 276 -6.27 24.92 7.09
N ASN A 277 -7.35 24.13 7.09
CA ASN A 277 -8.16 23.79 8.28
C ASN A 277 -7.42 22.98 9.35
N PHE A 278 -6.28 22.40 8.99
CA PHE A 278 -5.39 21.68 9.91
C PHE A 278 -4.60 22.64 10.81
N THR A 279 -4.30 23.84 10.31
CA THR A 279 -3.51 24.87 10.99
C THR A 279 -4.39 25.97 11.58
N ASP A 280 -3.81 26.92 12.33
CA ASP A 280 -4.51 28.13 12.77
C ASP A 280 -4.55 29.25 11.69
N ALA A 281 -4.09 28.98 10.46
CA ALA A 281 -4.09 29.95 9.35
C ALA A 281 -5.06 29.54 8.23
N ALA A 282 -6.27 30.08 8.27
CA ALA A 282 -7.27 29.93 7.20
C ALA A 282 -7.10 30.94 6.06
N THR A 283 -6.31 32.00 6.27
CA THR A 283 -6.06 33.05 5.28
C THR A 283 -4.58 33.40 5.22
N PRO A 284 -4.08 33.96 4.10
CA PRO A 284 -2.66 34.27 3.97
C PRO A 284 -2.11 35.23 5.02
N ALA A 285 -2.92 36.20 5.47
CA ALA A 285 -2.51 37.18 6.48
C ALA A 285 -2.27 36.57 7.87
N GLN A 286 -2.75 35.34 8.12
CA GLN A 286 -2.56 34.63 9.37
C GLN A 286 -1.29 33.76 9.39
N VAL A 287 -0.62 33.59 8.24
CA VAL A 287 0.62 32.83 8.16
C VAL A 287 1.75 33.65 8.78
N THR A 288 2.34 33.12 9.85
CA THR A 288 3.49 33.72 10.55
C THR A 288 4.77 32.89 10.42
N ALA A 289 4.67 31.74 9.76
CA ALA A 289 5.80 30.88 9.47
C ALA A 289 6.97 31.63 8.79
N PRO A 290 8.22 31.38 9.19
CA PRO A 290 9.37 31.95 8.50
C PRO A 290 9.49 31.33 7.10
N LEU A 291 9.39 32.16 6.06
CA LEU A 291 9.51 31.75 4.66
C LEU A 291 10.77 32.37 4.01
N PRO A 292 11.50 31.62 3.16
CA PRO A 292 11.21 30.25 2.74
C PRO A 292 11.47 29.22 3.85
N GLY A 293 10.53 28.28 4.00
CA GLY A 293 10.64 27.14 4.92
C GLY A 293 10.91 25.87 4.12
N THR A 294 11.85 25.03 4.56
CA THR A 294 12.23 23.81 3.81
C THR A 294 12.10 22.56 4.69
N MET A 295 11.30 21.61 4.22
CA MET A 295 11.29 20.23 4.72
C MET A 295 12.33 19.42 3.94
N TYR A 296 13.19 18.69 4.65
CA TYR A 296 14.19 17.81 4.06
C TYR A 296 13.81 16.35 4.32
N VAL A 297 13.75 15.51 3.28
CA VAL A 297 13.63 14.06 3.41
C VAL A 297 14.96 13.44 3.00
N ASP A 298 15.67 12.87 3.96
CA ASP A 298 16.97 12.22 3.74
C ASP A 298 16.77 10.85 3.08
N TYR A 299 15.90 10.02 3.66
CA TYR A 299 15.55 8.75 3.05
C TYR A 299 14.15 8.28 3.44
N VAL A 300 13.64 7.35 2.63
CA VAL A 300 12.59 6.41 3.00
C VAL A 300 13.08 4.99 2.74
N ARG A 301 12.91 4.10 3.72
CA ARG A 301 13.32 2.70 3.66
C ARG A 301 12.18 1.80 4.09
N VAL A 302 12.02 0.67 3.40
CA VAL A 302 10.97 -0.31 3.66
C VAL A 302 11.63 -1.65 3.93
N TYR A 303 11.37 -2.23 5.10
CA TYR A 303 11.93 -3.49 5.55
C TYR A 303 10.84 -4.53 5.75
N GLN A 304 11.23 -5.79 5.70
CA GLN A 304 10.38 -6.85 6.22
C GLN A 304 10.15 -6.69 7.74
N LEU A 305 8.98 -7.12 8.19
CA LEU A 305 8.56 -7.17 9.57
C LEU A 305 8.10 -8.59 9.89
N ASP A 306 8.89 -9.34 10.66
CA ASP A 306 8.67 -10.78 10.90
C ASP A 306 8.47 -11.58 9.60
N GLY A 307 9.28 -11.27 8.58
CA GLY A 307 9.20 -11.87 7.24
C GLY A 307 8.01 -11.40 6.39
N LYS A 308 7.15 -10.51 6.90
CA LYS A 308 6.06 -9.89 6.13
C LYS A 308 6.48 -8.56 5.53
N GLY A 309 5.76 -8.12 4.51
CA GLY A 309 6.06 -6.90 3.78
C GLY A 309 6.38 -7.19 2.31
N SER A 310 5.87 -6.35 1.42
CA SER A 310 6.17 -6.42 0.00
C SER A 310 6.20 -5.03 -0.61
N VAL A 311 7.04 -4.87 -1.63
CA VAL A 311 7.09 -3.68 -2.47
C VAL A 311 6.94 -4.09 -3.91
N LYS A 312 6.00 -3.46 -4.60
CA LYS A 312 5.75 -3.63 -6.04
C LYS A 312 6.07 -2.33 -6.75
N LEU A 313 6.91 -2.43 -7.79
CA LEU A 313 7.23 -1.31 -8.67
C LEU A 313 6.28 -1.29 -9.87
N GLY A 314 5.89 -0.09 -10.29
CA GLY A 314 4.95 0.15 -11.39
C GLY A 314 3.49 -0.11 -11.04
N ASN A 315 2.63 -0.12 -12.06
CA ASN A 315 1.17 -0.26 -11.95
C ASN A 315 0.61 -1.52 -12.64
N GLN A 316 1.48 -2.41 -13.12
CA GLN A 316 1.07 -3.58 -13.91
C GLN A 316 0.33 -4.58 -13.03
N THR A 317 -0.91 -4.92 -13.38
CA THR A 317 -1.70 -5.95 -12.70
C THR A 317 -1.70 -7.20 -13.56
N PRO A 318 -1.46 -8.40 -13.00
CA PRO A 318 -1.54 -9.63 -13.78
C PRO A 318 -2.92 -9.79 -14.40
N ALA A 319 -2.95 -10.14 -15.69
CA ALA A 319 -4.19 -10.45 -16.39
C ALA A 319 -4.88 -11.66 -15.77
N GLU A 320 -6.17 -11.51 -15.47
CA GLU A 320 -7.05 -12.59 -15.05
C GLU A 320 -7.32 -13.52 -16.26
N VAL A 321 -7.41 -14.83 -16.02
CA VAL A 321 -7.52 -15.86 -17.07
C VAL A 321 -8.52 -16.96 -16.69
N GLY A 322 -8.96 -17.74 -17.69
CA GLY A 322 -9.89 -18.85 -17.51
C GLY A 322 -11.29 -18.37 -17.18
N LYS A 323 -11.74 -18.61 -15.94
CA LYS A 323 -13.01 -18.10 -15.41
C LYS A 323 -12.78 -17.19 -14.21
N PHE A 324 -13.40 -16.03 -14.22
CA PHE A 324 -13.38 -15.10 -13.11
C PHE A 324 -14.79 -14.86 -12.59
N GLY A 325 -15.03 -15.21 -11.32
CA GLY A 325 -16.32 -15.04 -10.65
C GLY A 325 -16.48 -13.61 -10.12
N VAL A 326 -17.42 -12.85 -10.65
CA VAL A 326 -17.78 -11.53 -10.12
C VAL A 326 -18.75 -11.68 -8.95
N PHE A 327 -19.70 -12.60 -9.06
CA PHE A 327 -20.62 -12.96 -7.99
C PHE A 327 -21.13 -14.40 -8.22
N THR A 328 -20.64 -15.35 -7.42
CA THR A 328 -20.99 -16.78 -7.49
C THR A 328 -20.52 -17.48 -6.20
N ASP A 329 -21.24 -18.54 -5.79
CA ASP A 329 -20.94 -19.29 -4.57
C ASP A 329 -20.16 -20.57 -4.87
N ASN A 330 -20.75 -21.49 -5.65
CA ASN A 330 -20.21 -22.82 -5.92
C ASN A 330 -19.71 -22.99 -7.36
N THR A 331 -19.96 -22.05 -8.28
CA THR A 331 -19.36 -22.17 -9.61
C THR A 331 -17.83 -22.14 -9.52
N VAL A 332 -17.21 -23.19 -10.06
CA VAL A 332 -15.74 -23.32 -10.08
C VAL A 332 -15.16 -22.28 -11.04
N VAL A 333 -14.32 -21.42 -10.48
CA VAL A 333 -13.63 -20.31 -11.16
C VAL A 333 -12.16 -20.27 -10.74
N ASN A 334 -11.31 -19.69 -11.58
CA ASN A 334 -9.88 -19.54 -11.32
C ASN A 334 -9.59 -18.49 -10.24
N ASN A 335 -10.39 -17.43 -10.23
CA ASN A 335 -10.32 -16.36 -9.25
C ASN A 335 -11.71 -15.73 -9.08
N LYS A 336 -11.97 -15.06 -7.96
CA LYS A 336 -13.26 -14.40 -7.73
C LYS A 336 -13.19 -13.16 -6.86
N LEU A 337 -14.18 -12.29 -7.05
CA LEU A 337 -14.52 -11.27 -6.08
C LEU A 337 -15.32 -11.86 -4.93
N GLN A 338 -15.13 -11.29 -3.75
CA GLN A 338 -15.87 -11.58 -2.53
C GLN A 338 -16.46 -10.27 -2.03
N ALA A 339 -17.79 -10.18 -2.05
CA ALA A 339 -18.51 -8.99 -1.61
C ALA A 339 -18.14 -8.63 -0.16
N GLY A 340 -17.92 -7.34 0.10
CA GLY A 340 -17.49 -6.82 1.39
C GLY A 340 -15.99 -7.00 1.68
N THR A 341 -15.27 -7.78 0.87
CA THR A 341 -13.82 -8.05 1.05
C THR A 341 -12.99 -7.51 -0.11
N THR A 342 -13.23 -8.00 -1.33
CA THR A 342 -12.51 -7.60 -2.55
C THR A 342 -13.40 -6.84 -3.54
N SER A 343 -14.70 -6.76 -3.27
CA SER A 343 -15.66 -5.94 -4.02
C SER A 343 -16.71 -5.32 -3.11
N ASP A 344 -17.37 -4.29 -3.62
CA ASP A 344 -18.56 -3.68 -3.03
C ASP A 344 -19.74 -3.82 -4.02
N ILE A 345 -20.94 -4.02 -3.47
CA ILE A 345 -22.18 -4.02 -4.25
C ILE A 345 -22.84 -2.68 -4.04
N PHE A 346 -23.06 -1.95 -5.13
CA PHE A 346 -23.71 -0.65 -5.10
C PHE A 346 -25.13 -0.77 -5.63
N VAL A 347 -26.08 -0.18 -4.91
CA VAL A 347 -27.42 0.12 -5.40
C VAL A 347 -27.47 1.63 -5.61
N TRP A 348 -27.69 2.06 -6.85
CA TRP A 348 -27.57 3.48 -7.22
C TRP A 348 -28.84 4.27 -6.98
N ASN A 349 -29.98 3.60 -6.82
CA ASN A 349 -31.27 4.23 -6.51
C ASN A 349 -32.00 3.50 -5.36
N ASN A 350 -31.64 3.84 -4.13
CA ASN A 350 -32.28 3.29 -2.93
C ASN A 350 -33.71 3.79 -2.71
N ALA A 351 -34.16 4.83 -3.44
CA ALA A 351 -35.55 5.29 -3.37
C ALA A 351 -36.50 4.37 -4.15
N SER A 352 -36.01 3.73 -5.22
CA SER A 352 -36.79 2.81 -6.05
C SER A 352 -36.52 1.32 -5.76
N THR A 353 -35.40 1.02 -5.11
CA THR A 353 -34.86 -0.34 -4.96
C THR A 353 -34.64 -0.70 -3.49
N SER A 354 -35.06 -1.90 -3.10
CA SER A 354 -34.87 -2.48 -1.77
C SER A 354 -34.47 -3.96 -1.87
N ALA A 355 -34.21 -4.62 -0.74
CA ALA A 355 -33.86 -6.05 -0.74
C ALA A 355 -34.99 -6.92 -1.34
N GLY A 356 -34.60 -7.90 -2.14
CA GLY A 356 -35.47 -8.90 -2.74
C GLY A 356 -35.57 -10.18 -1.91
N THR A 357 -36.47 -11.06 -2.35
CA THR A 357 -36.80 -12.34 -1.69
C THR A 357 -36.64 -13.54 -2.63
N ILE A 358 -36.22 -13.31 -3.87
CA ILE A 358 -36.00 -14.40 -4.83
C ILE A 358 -34.79 -15.20 -4.33
N PRO A 359 -34.95 -16.52 -4.08
CA PRO A 359 -33.86 -17.35 -3.58
C PRO A 359 -32.72 -17.42 -4.61
N PRO A 360 -31.47 -17.65 -4.17
CA PRO A 360 -30.33 -17.83 -5.06
C PRO A 360 -30.55 -18.93 -6.10
N TYR A 361 -29.88 -18.81 -7.25
CA TYR A 361 -29.87 -19.88 -8.24
C TYR A 361 -29.07 -21.08 -7.71
N GLU A 362 -27.95 -20.78 -7.04
CA GLU A 362 -27.14 -21.74 -6.34
C GLU A 362 -26.59 -21.18 -5.02
N GLY A 363 -26.05 -22.05 -4.16
CA GLY A 363 -25.41 -21.60 -2.93
C GLY A 363 -26.35 -20.88 -1.97
N ALA A 364 -25.83 -19.83 -1.34
CA ALA A 364 -26.49 -19.11 -0.27
C ALA A 364 -26.76 -17.63 -0.61
N ASN A 365 -26.15 -17.09 -1.66
CA ASN A 365 -26.13 -15.67 -1.98
C ASN A 365 -26.57 -15.40 -3.42
N ALA A 366 -27.41 -14.37 -3.61
CA ALA A 366 -27.72 -13.80 -4.91
C ALA A 366 -27.94 -12.29 -4.77
N LEU A 367 -27.77 -11.55 -5.86
CA LEU A 367 -28.13 -10.14 -5.93
C LEU A 367 -29.64 -10.01 -6.14
N SER A 368 -30.43 -10.17 -5.08
CA SER A 368 -31.90 -10.09 -5.15
C SER A 368 -32.43 -8.73 -4.70
N TRP A 369 -33.20 -8.06 -5.58
CA TRP A 369 -33.76 -6.73 -5.35
C TRP A 369 -35.27 -6.67 -5.64
N SER A 370 -35.98 -5.85 -4.87
CA SER A 370 -37.37 -5.45 -5.10
C SER A 370 -37.43 -4.01 -5.60
N PHE A 371 -38.02 -3.81 -6.78
CA PHE A 371 -38.32 -2.50 -7.35
C PHE A 371 -39.76 -2.11 -7.05
N ASN A 372 -39.93 -0.98 -6.34
CA ASN A 372 -41.22 -0.61 -5.73
C ASN A 372 -41.79 0.73 -6.22
N GLN A 373 -41.13 1.40 -7.18
CA GLN A 373 -41.51 2.75 -7.64
C GLN A 373 -41.67 2.81 -9.17
N PRO A 374 -42.82 2.38 -9.72
CA PRO A 374 -43.12 2.47 -11.15
C PRO A 374 -42.80 3.83 -11.76
N GLY A 375 -42.25 3.85 -12.97
CA GLY A 375 -41.83 5.06 -13.68
C GLY A 375 -40.48 5.63 -13.21
N SER A 376 -39.85 5.05 -12.18
CA SER A 376 -38.48 5.38 -11.77
C SER A 376 -37.44 4.45 -12.42
N TRP A 377 -36.17 4.83 -12.32
CA TRP A 377 -35.05 4.01 -12.77
C TRP A 377 -34.50 3.15 -11.63
N PHE A 378 -33.87 2.02 -11.97
CA PHE A 378 -33.09 1.21 -11.03
C PHE A 378 -31.70 0.98 -11.59
N GLY A 379 -30.75 0.69 -10.71
CA GLY A 379 -29.45 0.24 -11.15
C GLY A 379 -28.50 -0.05 -10.00
N GLY A 380 -27.43 -0.75 -10.33
CA GLY A 380 -26.38 -1.10 -9.40
C GLY A 380 -25.21 -1.78 -10.08
N SER A 381 -24.16 -2.04 -9.31
CA SER A 381 -22.95 -2.67 -9.80
C SER A 381 -22.28 -3.56 -8.77
N VAL A 382 -21.41 -4.45 -9.27
CA VAL A 382 -20.38 -5.11 -8.48
C VAL A 382 -19.05 -4.46 -8.84
N GLN A 383 -18.57 -3.62 -7.95
CA GLN A 383 -17.34 -2.85 -8.13
C GLN A 383 -16.18 -3.54 -7.42
N SER A 384 -15.09 -3.78 -8.13
CA SER A 384 -13.85 -4.29 -7.52
C SER A 384 -13.19 -3.20 -6.67
N ARG A 385 -12.66 -3.58 -5.50
CA ARG A 385 -11.88 -2.65 -4.65
C ARG A 385 -10.47 -2.41 -5.18
N GLN A 386 -9.97 -3.29 -6.05
CA GLN A 386 -8.66 -3.17 -6.70
C GLN A 386 -8.85 -3.19 -8.22
N VAL A 387 -7.95 -2.53 -8.94
CA VAL A 387 -7.93 -2.60 -10.41
C VAL A 387 -7.79 -4.05 -10.84
N ARG A 388 -8.55 -4.45 -11.88
CA ARG A 388 -8.47 -5.78 -12.47
C ARG A 388 -8.07 -5.69 -13.93
N ASP A 389 -7.09 -6.49 -14.33
CA ASP A 389 -6.78 -6.69 -15.73
C ASP A 389 -7.63 -7.85 -16.26
N MET A 390 -8.69 -7.51 -16.99
CA MET A 390 -9.62 -8.43 -17.65
C MET A 390 -9.29 -8.61 -19.14
N SER A 391 -8.11 -8.17 -19.60
CA SER A 391 -7.72 -8.25 -21.02
C SER A 391 -7.67 -9.68 -21.56
N GLY A 392 -7.42 -10.66 -20.68
CA GLY A 392 -7.47 -12.09 -21.00
C GLY A 392 -8.85 -12.61 -21.44
N PHE A 393 -9.91 -11.83 -21.23
CA PHE A 393 -11.28 -12.18 -21.61
C PHE A 393 -11.76 -11.50 -22.89
N ARG A 394 -10.92 -10.76 -23.61
CA ARG A 394 -11.32 -9.98 -24.81
C ARG A 394 -12.11 -10.80 -25.84
N ASN A 395 -11.76 -12.06 -26.02
CA ASN A 395 -12.41 -12.99 -26.96
C ASN A 395 -13.41 -13.94 -26.28
N GLY A 396 -13.67 -13.73 -24.99
CA GLY A 396 -14.55 -14.54 -24.17
C GLY A 396 -15.96 -13.95 -24.03
N ASN A 397 -16.64 -14.36 -22.97
CA ASN A 397 -18.02 -13.95 -22.68
C ASN A 397 -18.19 -13.59 -21.21
N LEU A 398 -19.11 -12.66 -20.93
CA LEU A 398 -19.74 -12.53 -19.63
C LEU A 398 -21.00 -13.41 -19.61
N LYS A 399 -21.09 -14.31 -18.63
CA LYS A 399 -22.26 -15.16 -18.38
C LYS A 399 -22.91 -14.72 -17.09
N LEU A 400 -24.24 -14.75 -17.04
CA LEU A 400 -24.99 -14.55 -15.80
C LEU A 400 -26.29 -15.35 -15.79
N LYS A 401 -26.71 -15.74 -14.59
CA LYS A 401 -28.06 -16.20 -14.29
C LYS A 401 -28.90 -15.00 -13.86
N ILE A 402 -30.11 -14.88 -14.39
CA ILE A 402 -31.04 -13.82 -13.99
C ILE A 402 -32.48 -14.30 -14.00
N LYS A 403 -33.22 -13.97 -12.94
CA LYS A 403 -34.67 -14.12 -12.85
C LYS A 403 -35.28 -12.72 -12.83
N ILE A 404 -35.88 -12.31 -13.95
CA ILE A 404 -36.47 -10.98 -14.15
C ILE A 404 -37.70 -11.08 -15.07
N PRO A 405 -38.77 -10.30 -14.87
CA PRO A 405 -39.95 -10.35 -15.73
C PRO A 405 -39.65 -10.02 -17.20
N ALA A 406 -40.38 -10.65 -18.12
CA ALA A 406 -40.21 -10.46 -19.56
C ALA A 406 -40.49 -9.02 -20.01
N ASN A 407 -41.42 -8.32 -19.36
CA ASN A 407 -41.82 -6.96 -19.71
C ASN A 407 -40.88 -5.86 -19.17
N VAL A 408 -39.79 -6.22 -18.50
CA VAL A 408 -38.79 -5.26 -17.99
C VAL A 408 -37.63 -5.14 -18.97
N ALA A 409 -37.34 -3.93 -19.43
CA ALA A 409 -36.15 -3.63 -20.22
C ALA A 409 -35.00 -3.21 -19.30
N PHE A 410 -33.79 -3.69 -19.58
CA PHE A 410 -32.61 -3.38 -18.78
C PHE A 410 -31.33 -3.36 -19.63
N THR A 411 -30.23 -2.96 -19.02
CA THR A 411 -28.88 -2.99 -19.59
C THR A 411 -27.95 -3.79 -18.69
N VAL A 412 -26.94 -4.41 -19.31
CA VAL A 412 -25.79 -4.98 -18.61
C VAL A 412 -24.57 -4.21 -19.07
N GLY A 413 -23.77 -3.69 -18.13
CA GLY A 413 -22.63 -2.83 -18.43
C GLY A 413 -21.38 -3.17 -17.62
N ILE A 414 -20.29 -2.50 -17.99
CA ILE A 414 -18.99 -2.54 -17.32
C ILE A 414 -18.34 -1.14 -17.36
N GLN A 415 -17.40 -0.89 -16.45
CA GLN A 415 -16.69 0.39 -16.38
C GLN A 415 -15.19 0.18 -16.09
N ASP A 416 -14.35 0.93 -16.80
CA ASP A 416 -12.91 0.99 -16.54
C ASP A 416 -12.54 2.12 -15.55
N THR A 417 -11.28 2.17 -15.13
CA THR A 417 -10.78 3.20 -14.21
C THR A 417 -10.61 4.58 -14.86
N TYR A 418 -10.82 4.70 -16.17
CA TYR A 418 -10.71 5.95 -16.93
C TYR A 418 -12.08 6.58 -17.20
N THR A 419 -13.11 6.15 -16.47
CA THR A 419 -14.51 6.58 -16.60
C THR A 419 -15.22 6.12 -17.88
N ASN A 420 -14.56 5.32 -18.75
CA ASN A 420 -15.27 4.75 -19.89
C ASN A 420 -16.25 3.69 -19.38
N GLN A 421 -17.49 3.81 -19.84
CA GLN A 421 -18.56 2.87 -19.54
C GLN A 421 -19.19 2.43 -20.85
N ASN A 422 -19.56 1.15 -20.92
CA ASN A 422 -20.34 0.63 -22.04
C ASN A 422 -21.34 -0.39 -21.52
N ALA A 423 -22.49 -0.49 -22.19
CA ALA A 423 -23.55 -1.40 -21.80
C ALA A 423 -24.31 -1.91 -23.02
N VAL A 424 -24.74 -3.17 -22.95
CA VAL A 424 -25.63 -3.79 -23.94
C VAL A 424 -27.06 -3.78 -23.44
N LYS A 425 -28.02 -3.67 -24.36
CA LYS A 425 -29.45 -3.59 -24.04
C LYS A 425 -30.11 -4.98 -24.06
N PHE A 426 -31.06 -5.17 -23.16
CA PHE A 426 -32.01 -6.27 -23.11
C PHE A 426 -33.43 -5.69 -23.18
N PRO A 427 -34.00 -5.51 -24.40
CA PRO A 427 -35.34 -4.96 -24.57
C PRO A 427 -36.41 -5.83 -23.92
N ALA A 428 -37.53 -5.24 -23.49
CA ALA A 428 -38.67 -6.00 -22.99
C ALA A 428 -39.22 -6.98 -24.06
N ASN A 429 -39.67 -8.15 -23.62
CA ASN A 429 -40.29 -9.22 -24.42
C ASN A 429 -39.44 -9.74 -25.60
N ALA A 430 -38.12 -9.52 -25.56
CA ALA A 430 -37.16 -10.01 -26.53
C ALA A 430 -36.25 -11.09 -25.94
N THR A 431 -35.81 -12.04 -26.79
CA THR A 431 -34.66 -12.89 -26.49
C THR A 431 -33.42 -12.17 -27.00
N THR A 432 -32.46 -11.93 -26.11
CA THR A 432 -31.21 -11.22 -26.43
C THR A 432 -30.07 -11.91 -25.70
N TYR A 433 -28.94 -12.14 -26.38
CA TYR A 433 -27.79 -12.88 -25.82
C TYR A 433 -28.18 -14.25 -25.22
N GLY A 434 -29.16 -14.93 -25.82
CA GLY A 434 -29.67 -16.23 -25.37
C GLY A 434 -30.62 -16.19 -24.15
N LEU A 435 -30.89 -15.01 -23.58
CA LEU A 435 -31.74 -14.89 -22.40
C LEU A 435 -33.22 -15.12 -22.72
N VAL A 436 -33.77 -16.23 -22.22
CA VAL A 436 -35.21 -16.54 -22.22
C VAL A 436 -35.81 -16.18 -20.86
N ARG A 437 -36.93 -15.45 -20.87
CA ARG A 437 -37.64 -14.96 -19.66
C ARG A 437 -39.04 -15.55 -19.58
N ASN A 438 -39.15 -16.74 -19.03
CA ASN A 438 -40.41 -17.50 -18.89
C ASN A 438 -40.92 -17.55 -17.44
N GLY A 439 -40.42 -16.67 -16.56
CA GLY A 439 -40.74 -16.68 -15.13
C GLY A 439 -39.78 -17.53 -14.29
N GLU A 440 -38.82 -18.23 -14.90
CA GLU A 440 -37.74 -18.93 -14.20
C GLU A 440 -36.38 -18.27 -14.41
N TRP A 441 -35.36 -18.80 -13.73
CA TRP A 441 -33.96 -18.38 -13.92
C TRP A 441 -33.53 -18.61 -15.38
N GLY A 442 -33.19 -17.53 -16.07
CA GLY A 442 -32.62 -17.53 -17.42
C GLY A 442 -31.10 -17.39 -17.41
N THR A 443 -30.47 -17.61 -18.56
CA THR A 443 -29.01 -17.39 -18.75
C THR A 443 -28.78 -16.41 -19.87
N ALA A 444 -27.96 -15.39 -19.63
CA ALA A 444 -27.43 -14.52 -20.69
C ALA A 444 -25.94 -14.84 -20.92
N THR A 445 -25.52 -14.88 -22.18
CA THR A 445 -24.11 -15.01 -22.58
C THR A 445 -23.75 -13.88 -23.53
N ILE A 446 -23.02 -12.89 -23.01
CA ILE A 446 -22.70 -11.63 -23.71
C ILE A 446 -21.24 -11.69 -24.15
N PRO A 447 -20.92 -11.59 -25.45
CA PRO A 447 -19.55 -11.48 -25.92
C PRO A 447 -18.87 -10.24 -25.30
N ILE A 448 -17.63 -10.41 -24.80
CA ILE A 448 -16.89 -9.28 -24.24
C ILE A 448 -16.57 -8.22 -25.29
N ALA A 449 -16.46 -8.59 -26.57
CA ALA A 449 -16.30 -7.64 -27.66
C ALA A 449 -17.46 -6.61 -27.73
N ASP A 450 -18.71 -7.08 -27.55
CA ASP A 450 -19.89 -6.21 -27.56
C ASP A 450 -19.96 -5.35 -26.30
N LEU A 451 -19.63 -5.94 -25.15
CA LEU A 451 -19.69 -5.27 -23.85
C LEU A 451 -18.54 -4.27 -23.65
N ALA A 452 -17.35 -4.54 -24.18
CA ALA A 452 -16.21 -3.63 -24.12
C ALA A 452 -16.34 -2.48 -25.14
N GLY A 453 -16.89 -2.76 -26.32
CA GLY A 453 -16.95 -1.77 -27.39
C GLY A 453 -15.57 -1.18 -27.72
N PRO A 454 -15.51 0.05 -28.25
CA PRO A 454 -14.25 0.64 -28.72
C PRO A 454 -13.40 1.33 -27.64
N LYS A 455 -13.97 1.62 -26.47
CA LYS A 455 -13.34 2.53 -25.47
C LYS A 455 -12.93 1.86 -24.17
N ILE A 456 -13.51 0.71 -23.80
CA ILE A 456 -13.20 0.08 -22.52
C ILE A 456 -11.76 -0.43 -22.50
N ALA A 457 -10.99 0.05 -21.53
CA ALA A 457 -9.64 -0.41 -21.22
C ALA A 457 -9.69 -1.66 -20.34
N LEU A 458 -9.83 -2.85 -20.95
CA LEU A 458 -9.91 -4.13 -20.23
C LEU A 458 -8.71 -4.40 -19.31
N GLN A 459 -7.55 -3.79 -19.54
CA GLN A 459 -6.38 -3.90 -18.67
C GLN A 459 -6.51 -3.15 -17.33
N SER A 460 -7.55 -2.32 -17.17
CA SER A 460 -7.76 -1.48 -15.99
C SER A 460 -9.25 -1.34 -15.66
N MET A 461 -9.86 -2.43 -15.23
CA MET A 461 -11.29 -2.51 -14.93
C MET A 461 -11.62 -2.20 -13.47
N LEU A 462 -12.79 -1.57 -13.27
CA LEU A 462 -13.34 -1.20 -11.96
C LEU A 462 -14.67 -1.93 -11.70
N ASP A 463 -15.71 -1.61 -12.47
CA ASP A 463 -17.01 -2.29 -12.37
C ASP A 463 -17.02 -3.47 -13.36
N LEU A 464 -16.99 -4.68 -12.81
CA LEU A 464 -16.97 -5.91 -13.60
C LEU A 464 -18.37 -6.39 -13.99
N PHE A 465 -19.40 -5.79 -13.41
CA PHE A 465 -20.79 -5.98 -13.76
C PHE A 465 -21.61 -4.78 -13.30
N GLN A 466 -22.48 -4.30 -14.17
CA GLN A 466 -23.49 -3.30 -13.89
C GLN A 466 -24.82 -3.78 -14.45
N ILE A 467 -25.90 -3.47 -13.76
CA ILE A 467 -27.26 -3.67 -14.25
C ILE A 467 -28.06 -2.40 -14.01
N ALA A 468 -28.82 -1.94 -15.01
CA ALA A 468 -29.67 -0.77 -14.87
C ALA A 468 -30.92 -0.87 -15.75
N SER A 469 -31.97 -0.11 -15.43
CA SER A 469 -33.12 0.05 -16.34
C SER A 469 -32.69 0.71 -17.66
N ASP A 470 -33.32 0.33 -18.78
CA ASP A 470 -33.19 1.12 -20.01
C ASP A 470 -33.91 2.47 -19.82
N GLY A 471 -33.18 3.57 -19.90
CA GLY A 471 -33.74 4.92 -19.73
C GLY A 471 -34.83 5.28 -20.75
N ALA A 472 -34.84 4.63 -21.91
CA ALA A 472 -35.90 4.80 -22.91
C ALA A 472 -37.16 3.95 -22.63
N ALA A 473 -37.10 3.01 -21.68
CA ALA A 473 -38.16 2.05 -21.39
C ALA A 473 -38.21 1.71 -19.89
N LEU A 474 -38.46 2.72 -19.05
CA LEU A 474 -38.53 2.57 -17.60
C LEU A 474 -39.64 1.59 -17.17
N PRO A 475 -39.45 0.80 -16.10
CA PRO A 475 -40.45 -0.15 -15.63
C PRO A 475 -41.73 0.55 -15.17
N GLN A 476 -42.88 0.09 -15.67
CA GLN A 476 -44.20 0.68 -15.37
C GLN A 476 -44.96 -0.08 -14.26
N ALA A 477 -44.34 -1.09 -13.66
CA ALA A 477 -44.91 -1.86 -12.56
C ALA A 477 -43.81 -2.25 -11.57
N ALA A 478 -44.20 -2.50 -10.32
CA ALA A 478 -43.30 -3.08 -9.33
C ALA A 478 -42.94 -4.53 -9.71
N PHE A 479 -41.71 -4.94 -9.40
CA PHE A 479 -41.24 -6.30 -9.67
C PHE A 479 -40.09 -6.67 -8.74
N GLN A 480 -39.76 -7.96 -8.69
CA GLN A 480 -38.50 -8.43 -8.11
C GLN A 480 -37.60 -8.98 -9.21
N MET A 481 -36.29 -8.82 -9.02
CA MET A 481 -35.29 -9.48 -9.84
C MET A 481 -34.19 -10.08 -8.97
N SER A 482 -33.50 -11.08 -9.52
CA SER A 482 -32.31 -11.64 -8.91
C SER A 482 -31.28 -11.98 -9.97
N VAL A 483 -30.01 -11.70 -9.67
CA VAL A 483 -28.86 -12.04 -10.50
C VAL A 483 -27.90 -12.91 -9.71
N ASP A 484 -27.37 -13.94 -10.36
CA ASP A 484 -26.44 -14.90 -9.78
C ASP A 484 -25.46 -15.39 -10.87
N ASP A 485 -24.42 -16.12 -10.49
CA ASP A 485 -23.41 -16.71 -11.39
C ASP A 485 -22.85 -15.72 -12.44
N ILE A 486 -22.48 -14.52 -11.99
CA ILE A 486 -21.86 -13.51 -12.84
C ILE A 486 -20.40 -13.90 -13.07
N ILE A 487 -20.09 -14.40 -14.25
CA ILE A 487 -18.81 -15.03 -14.57
C ILE A 487 -18.25 -14.49 -15.88
N TRP A 488 -17.02 -14.01 -15.84
CA TRP A 488 -16.23 -13.81 -17.06
C TRP A 488 -15.59 -15.14 -17.43
N ASP A 489 -15.71 -15.55 -18.69
CA ASP A 489 -15.23 -16.84 -19.21
C ASP A 489 -14.45 -16.57 -20.50
N SER A 490 -13.14 -16.81 -20.49
CA SER A 490 -12.27 -16.55 -21.64
C SER A 490 -12.54 -17.49 -22.82
N GLY A 491 -13.31 -18.58 -22.61
CA GLY A 491 -13.56 -19.60 -23.62
C GLY A 491 -12.36 -20.51 -23.91
N VAL A 492 -11.24 -20.28 -23.24
CA VAL A 492 -10.01 -21.08 -23.32
C VAL A 492 -9.68 -21.53 -21.90
N PRO A 493 -9.36 -22.82 -21.66
CA PRO A 493 -8.86 -23.24 -20.35
C PRO A 493 -7.72 -22.31 -19.94
N ALA A 494 -7.73 -21.83 -18.68
CA ALA A 494 -6.56 -21.14 -18.16
C ALA A 494 -5.33 -22.02 -18.45
N PRO A 495 -4.19 -21.45 -18.88
CA PRO A 495 -2.97 -22.23 -18.92
C PRO A 495 -2.84 -22.89 -17.55
N THR A 496 -2.75 -24.23 -17.52
CA THR A 496 -2.42 -24.94 -16.29
C THR A 496 -1.24 -24.20 -15.71
N PRO A 497 -1.29 -23.70 -14.45
CA PRO A 497 -0.12 -23.06 -13.87
C PRO A 497 1.02 -24.02 -14.14
N THR A 498 2.03 -23.58 -14.89
CA THR A 498 3.26 -24.34 -15.01
C THR A 498 3.59 -24.67 -13.57
N PRO A 499 3.61 -25.95 -13.15
CA PRO A 499 3.84 -26.27 -11.76
C PRO A 499 5.05 -25.45 -11.37
N THR A 500 4.91 -24.58 -10.36
CA THR A 500 6.09 -24.11 -9.64
C THR A 500 6.87 -25.39 -9.43
N PRO A 501 8.08 -25.53 -10.01
CA PRO A 501 8.74 -26.83 -10.11
C PRO A 501 8.65 -27.44 -8.72
N THR A 502 7.84 -28.49 -8.59
CA THR A 502 7.86 -29.28 -7.37
C THR A 502 9.34 -29.64 -7.26
N PRO A 503 10.02 -29.36 -6.12
CA PRO A 503 11.41 -29.76 -5.98
C PRO A 503 11.47 -31.23 -6.37
N THR A 504 12.08 -31.49 -7.52
CA THR A 504 12.20 -32.84 -8.05
C THR A 504 12.86 -33.63 -6.93
N PRO A 505 12.29 -34.75 -6.44
CA PRO A 505 13.01 -35.63 -5.55
C PRO A 505 14.34 -35.91 -6.24
N THR A 506 15.43 -35.50 -5.60
CA THR A 506 16.75 -35.51 -6.18
C THR A 506 17.00 -36.89 -6.78
N PRO A 507 17.16 -37.02 -8.11
CA PRO A 507 17.64 -38.28 -8.67
C PRO A 507 18.97 -38.56 -7.99
N THR A 508 19.14 -39.78 -7.49
CA THR A 508 20.41 -40.25 -6.94
C THR A 508 21.53 -39.84 -7.91
N PRO A 509 22.50 -39.03 -7.48
CA PRO A 509 23.48 -38.47 -8.40
C PRO A 509 24.39 -39.57 -8.93
N THR A 510 24.31 -39.80 -10.24
CA THR A 510 25.47 -40.24 -11.02
C THR A 510 26.41 -39.03 -11.13
N PRO A 511 27.70 -39.17 -10.83
CA PRO A 511 28.61 -38.06 -10.58
C PRO A 511 28.74 -37.14 -11.80
N THR A 512 28.44 -35.87 -11.59
CA THR A 512 28.71 -34.75 -12.52
C THR A 512 29.62 -33.77 -11.78
N PRO A 513 30.63 -33.18 -12.44
CA PRO A 513 31.74 -32.48 -11.80
C PRO A 513 31.31 -31.36 -10.84
N THR A 514 31.97 -31.38 -9.68
CA THR A 514 31.82 -30.49 -8.54
C THR A 514 31.76 -29.00 -8.91
N PRO A 515 30.78 -28.22 -8.40
CA PRO A 515 30.79 -26.76 -8.52
C PRO A 515 31.99 -26.17 -7.76
N THR A 516 32.66 -25.20 -8.37
CA THR A 516 33.72 -24.44 -7.71
C THR A 516 33.14 -23.70 -6.50
N PRO A 517 33.67 -23.90 -5.28
CA PRO A 517 33.10 -23.35 -4.06
C PRO A 517 33.13 -21.82 -4.05
N THR A 518 32.07 -21.22 -3.51
CA THR A 518 32.07 -19.81 -3.10
C THR A 518 33.12 -19.63 -1.98
N PRO A 519 33.98 -18.60 -2.05
CA PRO A 519 34.99 -18.33 -1.02
C PRO A 519 34.38 -18.34 0.38
N THR A 520 34.85 -19.21 1.27
CA THR A 520 34.50 -19.11 2.69
C THR A 520 35.52 -18.21 3.37
N PRO A 521 35.14 -17.03 3.89
CA PRO A 521 36.05 -16.17 4.63
C PRO A 521 36.36 -16.80 6.00
N ALA A 522 37.61 -16.78 6.42
CA ALA A 522 38.04 -17.33 7.71
C ALA A 522 39.03 -16.40 8.42
N ALA A 523 38.85 -16.21 9.73
CA ALA A 523 39.87 -15.67 10.63
C ALA A 523 40.28 -16.76 11.63
N VAL A 524 41.58 -17.01 11.75
CA VAL A 524 42.15 -18.04 12.64
C VAL A 524 43.25 -17.43 13.47
N GLN A 525 43.15 -17.55 14.79
CA GLN A 525 44.21 -17.14 15.70
C GLN A 525 45.39 -18.11 15.56
N THR A 526 46.55 -17.59 15.19
CA THR A 526 47.76 -18.39 14.92
C THR A 526 48.76 -18.36 16.08
N SER A 527 48.61 -17.39 16.98
CA SER A 527 49.33 -17.31 18.26
C SER A 527 48.53 -16.48 19.27
N ALA A 528 49.03 -16.33 20.50
CA ALA A 528 48.45 -15.43 21.50
C ALA A 528 48.34 -13.96 21.05
N THR A 529 49.06 -13.56 19.99
CA THR A 529 49.13 -12.16 19.53
C THR A 529 48.88 -11.97 18.04
N MET A 530 48.50 -13.03 17.31
CA MET A 530 48.34 -12.99 15.85
C MET A 530 47.03 -13.60 15.38
N LEU A 531 46.31 -12.86 14.53
CA LEU A 531 45.09 -13.30 13.85
C LEU A 531 45.31 -13.30 12.34
N LYS A 532 45.16 -14.47 11.71
CA LYS A 532 45.30 -14.63 10.27
C LYS A 532 43.92 -14.61 9.60
N PHE A 533 43.73 -13.68 8.69
CA PHE A 533 42.59 -13.63 7.78
C PHE A 533 42.91 -14.38 6.50
N SER A 534 41.95 -15.11 5.95
CA SER A 534 42.08 -15.83 4.69
C SER A 534 40.77 -15.84 3.91
N LEU A 535 40.87 -15.62 2.60
CA LEU A 535 39.75 -15.65 1.66
C LEU A 535 40.17 -16.35 0.37
N ALA A 536 39.49 -17.44 0.03
CA ALA A 536 39.77 -18.20 -1.19
C ALA A 536 39.24 -17.47 -2.44
N SER A 537 40.05 -16.62 -3.08
CA SER A 537 39.69 -15.94 -4.33
C SER A 537 40.88 -15.94 -5.29
N SER A 538 40.60 -16.19 -6.58
CA SER A 538 41.58 -16.13 -7.67
C SER A 538 41.91 -14.72 -8.13
N SER A 539 41.26 -13.70 -7.56
CA SER A 539 41.58 -12.28 -7.77
C SER A 539 41.98 -11.62 -6.44
N TRP A 540 42.15 -10.30 -6.45
CA TRP A 540 42.49 -9.51 -5.28
C TRP A 540 41.39 -9.57 -4.20
N ALA A 541 41.81 -9.43 -2.95
CA ALA A 541 40.93 -9.18 -1.81
C ALA A 541 41.55 -8.13 -0.87
N ASP A 542 40.69 -7.36 -0.21
CA ASP A 542 40.99 -6.46 0.89
C ASP A 542 40.30 -7.01 2.15
N VAL A 543 40.98 -6.92 3.30
CA VAL A 543 40.37 -7.10 4.62
C VAL A 543 40.20 -5.74 5.28
N HIS A 544 39.01 -5.51 5.81
CA HIS A 544 38.66 -4.32 6.58
C HIS A 544 38.47 -4.77 8.02
N TYR A 545 39.22 -4.23 8.98
CA TYR A 545 39.08 -4.63 10.38
C TYR A 545 39.30 -3.51 11.39
N THR A 546 38.71 -3.68 12.57
CA THR A 546 38.91 -2.82 13.77
C THR A 546 39.27 -3.70 14.95
N VAL A 547 39.99 -3.14 15.94
CA VAL A 547 40.30 -3.82 17.22
C VAL A 547 39.72 -2.98 18.35
N ASN A 548 38.86 -3.56 19.20
CA ASN A 548 38.24 -2.90 20.36
C ASN A 548 37.59 -1.53 20.05
N ASN A 549 36.93 -1.40 18.89
CA ASN A 549 36.35 -0.13 18.39
C ASN A 549 37.37 0.96 18.02
N GLY A 550 38.64 0.62 17.83
CA GLY A 550 39.65 1.53 17.27
C GLY A 550 39.37 1.88 15.80
N GLY A 551 40.23 2.72 15.22
CA GLY A 551 40.13 3.11 13.81
C GLY A 551 40.18 1.91 12.85
N GLN A 552 39.41 1.98 11.77
CA GLN A 552 39.38 0.91 10.76
C GLN A 552 40.67 0.87 9.96
N LEU A 553 41.22 -0.33 9.82
CA LEU A 553 42.36 -0.64 8.97
C LEU A 553 41.86 -1.39 7.74
N ASN A 554 42.26 -0.93 6.56
CA ASN A 554 41.94 -1.54 5.28
C ASN A 554 43.24 -2.05 4.67
N VAL A 555 43.35 -3.36 4.45
CA VAL A 555 44.61 -3.97 4.03
C VAL A 555 44.40 -4.85 2.81
N ARG A 556 45.16 -4.55 1.75
CA ARG A 556 45.32 -5.44 0.59
C ARG A 556 45.98 -6.73 1.03
N MET A 557 45.26 -7.84 0.85
CA MET A 557 45.75 -9.15 1.23
C MET A 557 46.75 -9.69 0.21
N THR A 558 47.70 -10.51 0.66
CA THR A 558 48.65 -11.17 -0.23
C THR A 558 48.00 -12.39 -0.86
N GLN A 559 47.90 -12.39 -2.19
CA GLN A 559 47.38 -13.52 -2.94
C GLN A 559 48.48 -14.57 -3.17
N SER A 560 48.21 -15.81 -2.81
CA SER A 560 49.03 -16.97 -3.18
C SER A 560 48.15 -18.18 -3.42
N SER A 561 48.34 -18.85 -4.56
CA SER A 561 47.67 -20.12 -4.90
C SER A 561 46.14 -20.09 -4.73
N GLY A 562 45.49 -19.02 -5.19
CA GLY A 562 44.03 -18.86 -5.12
C GLY A 562 43.48 -18.50 -3.73
N THR A 563 44.34 -18.17 -2.77
CA THR A 563 43.96 -17.68 -1.45
C THR A 563 44.61 -16.33 -1.16
N ASN A 564 43.81 -15.37 -0.76
CA ASN A 564 44.26 -14.11 -0.21
C ASN A 564 44.46 -14.26 1.29
N SER A 565 45.60 -13.82 1.83
CA SER A 565 45.86 -13.88 3.28
C SER A 565 46.51 -12.61 3.82
N TYR A 566 46.19 -12.27 5.07
CA TYR A 566 46.83 -11.21 5.83
C TYR A 566 46.88 -11.61 7.31
N THR A 567 47.95 -11.27 8.03
CA THR A 567 48.09 -11.56 9.46
C THR A 567 48.19 -10.26 10.23
N ALA A 568 47.19 -9.97 11.07
CA ALA A 568 47.26 -8.91 12.06
C ALA A 568 48.11 -9.40 13.25
N SER A 569 48.99 -8.54 13.76
CA SER A 569 49.91 -8.82 14.87
C SER A 569 49.76 -7.76 15.96
N GLY A 570 50.28 -8.06 17.17
CA GLY A 570 50.22 -7.14 18.30
C GLY A 570 48.89 -7.15 19.06
N LEU A 571 48.04 -8.14 18.79
CA LEU A 571 46.76 -8.35 19.49
C LEU A 571 47.02 -8.97 20.88
N LYS A 572 46.03 -8.87 21.77
CA LYS A 572 46.06 -9.41 23.14
C LYS A 572 44.83 -10.28 23.40
N SER A 573 44.94 -11.22 24.34
CA SER A 573 43.78 -11.99 24.82
C SER A 573 42.67 -11.04 25.29
N GLY A 574 41.44 -11.28 24.85
CA GLY A 574 40.28 -10.40 25.07
C GLY A 574 40.05 -9.33 23.98
N ASP A 575 40.99 -9.10 23.06
CA ASP A 575 40.77 -8.15 21.96
C ASP A 575 39.64 -8.65 21.04
N VAL A 576 38.68 -7.77 20.76
CA VAL A 576 37.57 -8.00 19.83
C VAL A 576 37.91 -7.41 18.48
N VAL A 577 38.12 -8.28 17.50
CA VAL A 577 38.43 -7.92 16.12
C VAL A 577 37.16 -8.04 15.27
N ARG A 578 36.62 -6.92 14.79
CA ARG A 578 35.51 -6.94 13.81
C ARG A 578 36.08 -6.79 12.42
N TYR A 579 35.64 -7.62 11.47
CA TYR A 579 36.19 -7.65 10.13
C TYR A 579 35.18 -8.03 9.04
N ASN A 580 35.44 -7.60 7.82
CA ASN A 580 34.80 -8.06 6.59
C ASN A 580 35.81 -8.00 5.44
N PHE A 581 35.46 -8.57 4.29
CA PHE A 581 36.30 -8.56 3.10
C PHE A 581 35.59 -7.89 1.94
N THR A 582 36.35 -7.15 1.14
CA THR A 582 35.95 -6.77 -0.22
C THR A 582 36.82 -7.54 -1.19
N TYR A 583 36.24 -8.27 -2.14
CA TYR A 583 37.01 -9.03 -3.11
C TYR A 583 36.40 -8.95 -4.51
N TRP A 584 37.25 -9.13 -5.52
CA TRP A 584 36.77 -9.19 -6.90
C TRP A 584 36.23 -10.58 -7.22
N ASP A 585 34.93 -10.67 -7.51
CA ASP A 585 34.29 -11.90 -8.01
C ASP A 585 34.46 -11.96 -9.54
N SER A 586 35.43 -12.75 -10.00
CA SER A 586 35.72 -12.89 -11.42
C SER A 586 34.59 -13.57 -12.23
N ALA A 587 33.71 -14.32 -11.58
CA ALA A 587 32.56 -14.94 -12.26
C ALA A 587 31.43 -13.94 -12.49
N LYS A 588 31.29 -12.96 -11.58
CA LYS A 588 30.22 -11.95 -11.64
C LYS A 588 30.69 -10.58 -12.15
N ASN A 589 32.00 -10.38 -12.27
CA ASN A 589 32.65 -9.17 -12.81
C ASN A 589 32.38 -7.88 -12.01
N TYR A 590 32.33 -7.99 -10.68
CA TYR A 590 32.23 -6.85 -9.76
C TYR A 590 32.87 -7.16 -8.40
N ALA A 591 33.06 -6.12 -7.57
CA ALA A 591 33.55 -6.27 -6.20
C ALA A 591 32.40 -6.65 -5.24
N VAL A 592 32.62 -7.67 -4.41
CA VAL A 592 31.67 -8.22 -3.43
C VAL A 592 32.17 -7.94 -2.03
N ASP A 593 31.28 -7.41 -1.17
CA ASP A 593 31.52 -7.29 0.26
C ASP A 593 30.93 -8.49 1.00
N THR A 594 31.71 -9.08 1.92
CA THR A 594 31.20 -10.10 2.83
C THR A 594 30.46 -9.47 4.00
N ALA A 595 29.55 -10.22 4.63
CA ALA A 595 28.97 -9.82 5.91
C ALA A 595 30.07 -9.58 6.96
N GLN A 596 29.81 -8.65 7.90
CA GLN A 596 30.71 -8.39 9.00
C GLN A 596 30.75 -9.58 9.97
N GLN A 597 31.95 -9.94 10.40
CA GLN A 597 32.24 -10.99 11.36
C GLN A 597 33.00 -10.42 12.56
N THR A 598 33.01 -11.15 13.66
CA THR A 598 33.75 -10.78 14.88
C THR A 598 34.56 -11.97 15.37
N PHE A 599 35.79 -11.72 15.80
CA PHE A 599 36.67 -12.70 16.44
C PHE A 599 37.18 -12.13 17.76
N THR A 600 37.08 -12.90 18.85
CA THR A 600 37.64 -12.53 20.15
C THR A 600 38.90 -13.36 20.40
N MET A 601 40.04 -12.68 20.53
CA MET A 601 41.33 -13.31 20.83
C MET A 601 41.25 -14.09 22.15
N GLN A 602 41.62 -15.36 22.10
CA GLN A 602 41.70 -16.27 23.24
C GLN A 602 43.04 -16.13 23.95
#